data_AF-A0A924L405-F1
#
_entry.id   AF-A0A924L405-F1
#
_cell.length_a   1.000
_cell.length_b   1.000
_cell.length_c   1.000
_cell.angle_alpha   90.00
_cell.angle_beta   90.00
_cell.angle_gamma   90.00
#
_symmetry.space_group_name_H-M   'P 1'
#
loop_
_entity.id
_entity.type
_entity.pdbx_description
1 polymer ?
#
loop_
_entity_poly.entity_id
_entity_poly.type
_entity_poly.pdbx_seq_one_letter_code
_entity_poly.pdbx_strand_id
1 'polypeptide(L)'
;MKNSISTQPCHSIYPGQFVPLHNEVEIKEELKRSFAESSVTQPPVNLTESEHSVKVEIALPGVTREELLIYTDKNILSVCVAHHPAAIPEQGTFKLHEFTNNYFYRHIALPANVDAEFISAEYKSGILSLHVPKTKEPVKQQHTRIAVY
;
A
#
# COMPACT_ATOMS: atom_id res chain seq x y z
N MET A 1 32.58 -28.29 -11.86
CA MET A 1 31.35 -28.92 -11.35
C MET A 1 31.56 -29.31 -9.90
N LYS A 2 30.86 -28.64 -8.98
CA LYS A 2 30.27 -29.14 -7.72
C LYS A 2 29.74 -27.93 -6.94
N ASN A 3 28.42 -27.81 -6.91
CA ASN A 3 27.67 -26.71 -6.33
C ASN A 3 27.80 -26.71 -4.80
N SER A 4 28.17 -25.57 -4.22
CA SER A 4 28.08 -25.32 -2.79
C SER A 4 26.65 -24.86 -2.47
N ILE A 5 25.84 -25.76 -1.93
CA ILE A 5 24.52 -25.43 -1.39
C ILE A 5 24.75 -24.65 -0.09
N SER A 6 24.57 -23.33 -0.17
CA SER A 6 24.52 -22.44 0.99
C SER A 6 23.26 -22.75 1.79
N THR A 7 23.41 -23.51 2.87
CA THR A 7 22.34 -23.76 3.84
C THR A 7 22.01 -22.46 4.58
N GLN A 8 20.94 -21.78 4.17
CA GLN A 8 20.36 -20.68 4.95
C GLN A 8 19.85 -21.23 6.30
N PRO A 9 20.08 -20.54 7.43
CA PRO A 9 19.71 -21.04 8.74
C PRO A 9 18.19 -21.04 8.91
N CYS A 10 17.65 -22.20 9.24
CA CYS A 10 16.25 -22.41 9.62
C CYS A 10 15.95 -21.57 10.87
N HIS A 11 15.30 -20.42 10.70
CA HIS A 11 14.76 -19.63 11.81
C HIS A 11 13.32 -20.06 12.01
N SER A 12 13.04 -20.59 13.19
CA SER A 12 11.69 -20.85 13.69
C SER A 12 10.87 -19.56 13.58
N ILE A 13 9.90 -19.55 12.68
CA ILE A 13 8.93 -18.47 12.54
C ILE A 13 7.86 -18.68 13.62
N TYR A 14 7.91 -17.90 14.69
CA TYR A 14 6.84 -17.84 15.70
C TYR A 14 5.62 -17.13 15.08
N PRO A 15 4.38 -17.58 15.37
CA PRO A 15 3.18 -16.93 14.85
C PRO A 15 3.01 -15.56 15.53
N GLY A 16 3.31 -14.48 14.81
CA GLY A 16 3.01 -13.12 15.27
C GLY A 16 4.03 -12.01 14.97
N GLN A 17 5.15 -12.27 14.29
CA GLN A 17 6.00 -11.17 13.81
C GLN A 17 5.47 -10.64 12.46
N PHE A 18 5.00 -9.39 12.48
CA PHE A 18 4.73 -8.61 11.27
C PHE A 18 6.04 -8.40 10.51
N VAL A 19 6.19 -9.06 9.37
CA VAL A 19 7.26 -8.79 8.41
C VAL A 19 6.71 -7.80 7.39
N PRO A 20 7.11 -6.52 7.38
CA PRO A 20 6.79 -5.65 6.27
C PRO A 20 7.49 -6.22 5.03
N LEU A 21 6.71 -6.78 4.12
CA LEU A 21 7.26 -7.67 3.11
C LEU A 21 8.11 -6.97 2.05
N HIS A 22 8.05 -5.65 1.92
CA HIS A 22 8.78 -4.90 0.89
C HIS A 22 9.50 -3.66 1.46
N ASN A 23 10.73 -3.44 0.98
CA ASN A 23 11.50 -2.24 1.26
C ASN A 23 10.80 -1.03 0.61
N GLU A 24 10.53 0.03 1.38
CA GLU A 24 9.88 1.24 0.88
C GLU A 24 10.61 1.83 -0.34
N VAL A 25 11.95 1.73 -0.35
CA VAL A 25 12.78 2.19 -1.47
C VAL A 25 12.50 1.38 -2.72
N GLU A 26 12.38 0.06 -2.60
CA GLU A 26 12.15 -0.85 -3.73
C GLU A 26 10.78 -0.62 -4.38
N ILE A 27 9.70 -0.57 -3.58
CA ILE A 27 8.36 -0.24 -4.09
C ILE A 27 8.35 1.13 -4.75
N LYS A 28 9.02 2.13 -4.16
CA LYS A 28 9.07 3.47 -4.75
C LYS A 28 9.81 3.48 -6.09
N GLU A 29 10.88 2.71 -6.25
CA GLU A 29 11.59 2.59 -7.53
C GLU A 29 10.78 1.82 -8.58
N GLU A 30 10.08 0.74 -8.18
CA GLU A 30 9.14 0.02 -9.06
C GLU A 30 7.99 0.92 -9.53
N LEU A 31 7.42 1.71 -8.62
CA LEU A 31 6.39 2.69 -8.95
C LEU A 31 6.91 3.76 -9.91
N LYS A 32 8.11 4.30 -9.69
CA LYS A 32 8.72 5.28 -10.62
C LYS A 32 8.87 4.69 -12.02
N ARG A 33 9.29 3.43 -12.12
CA ARG A 33 9.39 2.72 -13.40
C ARG A 33 8.03 2.56 -14.06
N SER A 34 7.02 2.10 -13.31
CA SER A 34 5.67 1.91 -13.86
C SER A 34 4.99 3.21 -14.26
N PHE A 35 5.28 4.34 -13.59
CA PHE A 35 4.85 5.66 -14.04
C PHE A 35 5.40 6.03 -15.42
N ALA A 36 6.68 5.74 -15.68
CA ALA A 36 7.29 5.96 -17.00
C ALA A 36 6.66 5.06 -18.08
N GLU A 37 6.26 3.85 -17.70
CA GLU A 37 5.58 2.87 -18.56
C GLU A 37 4.06 3.09 -18.65
N SER A 38 3.52 4.12 -17.98
CA SER A 38 2.08 4.47 -17.92
C SER A 38 1.17 3.32 -17.45
N SER A 39 1.70 2.40 -16.65
CA SER A 39 0.99 1.20 -16.18
C SER A 39 0.45 1.35 -14.76
N VAL A 40 0.33 2.58 -14.25
CA VAL A 40 -0.19 2.88 -12.91
C VAL A 40 -1.66 3.23 -12.98
N THR A 41 -2.47 2.50 -12.21
CA THR A 41 -3.90 2.75 -12.07
C THR A 41 -4.18 3.58 -10.82
N GLN A 42 -5.12 4.52 -10.93
CA GLN A 42 -5.63 5.24 -9.79
C GLN A 42 -6.89 4.53 -9.26
N PRO A 43 -6.85 3.93 -8.06
CA PRO A 43 -8.01 3.27 -7.51
C PRO A 43 -9.10 4.30 -7.14
N PRO A 44 -10.39 3.92 -7.22
CA PRO A 44 -11.49 4.73 -6.72
C PRO A 44 -11.36 5.00 -5.21
N VAL A 45 -11.75 6.21 -4.79
CA VAL A 45 -11.65 6.66 -3.39
C VAL A 45 -12.92 7.37 -2.96
N ASN A 46 -13.40 7.05 -1.76
CA ASN A 46 -14.33 7.87 -1.00
C ASN A 46 -13.57 8.63 0.09
N LEU A 47 -13.87 9.91 0.26
CA LEU A 47 -13.34 10.72 1.34
C LEU A 47 -14.51 11.39 2.06
N THR A 48 -14.60 11.18 3.37
CA THR A 48 -15.60 11.83 4.23
C THR A 48 -14.89 12.57 5.34
N GLU A 49 -15.15 13.87 5.44
CA GLU A 49 -14.58 14.72 6.48
C GLU A 49 -15.66 15.07 7.51
N SER A 50 -15.34 14.88 8.79
CA SER A 50 -16.15 15.29 9.92
C SER A 50 -15.42 16.37 10.73
N GLU A 51 -16.05 16.88 11.78
CA GLU A 51 -15.40 17.83 12.70
C GLU A 51 -14.15 17.24 13.37
N HIS A 52 -14.16 15.93 13.64
CA HIS A 52 -13.14 15.26 14.47
C HIS A 52 -12.18 14.37 13.68
N SER A 53 -12.53 13.97 12.46
CA SER A 53 -11.68 13.06 11.68
C SER A 53 -11.97 13.11 10.17
N VAL A 54 -11.05 12.55 9.40
CA VAL A 54 -11.21 12.23 7.98
C VAL A 54 -11.22 10.72 7.84
N LYS A 55 -12.24 10.19 7.15
CA LYS A 55 -12.33 8.79 6.75
C LYS A 55 -12.04 8.68 5.26
N VAL A 56 -11.12 7.79 4.89
CA VAL A 56 -10.78 7.49 3.50
C VAL A 56 -11.05 6.02 3.24
N GLU A 57 -11.77 5.71 2.15
CA GLU A 57 -12.02 4.34 1.72
C GLU A 57 -11.52 4.17 0.28
N ILE A 58 -10.74 3.12 0.01
CA ILE A 58 -10.14 2.86 -1.30
C ILE A 58 -10.49 1.45 -1.74
N ALA A 59 -11.02 1.31 -2.96
CA ALA A 59 -11.33 0.02 -3.55
C ALA A 59 -10.07 -0.60 -4.17
N LEU A 60 -9.59 -1.68 -3.57
CA LEU A 60 -8.37 -2.41 -3.94
C LEU A 60 -8.63 -3.93 -3.99
N PRO A 61 -9.60 -4.43 -4.78
CA PRO A 61 -9.90 -5.86 -4.83
C PRO A 61 -8.71 -6.67 -5.33
N GLY A 62 -8.48 -7.84 -4.73
CA GLY A 62 -7.41 -8.76 -5.13
C GLY A 62 -6.02 -8.41 -4.58
N VAL A 63 -5.87 -7.29 -3.88
CA VAL A 63 -4.63 -6.91 -3.20
C VAL A 63 -4.54 -7.66 -1.87
N THR A 64 -3.35 -8.17 -1.54
CA THR A 64 -3.06 -8.68 -0.20
C THR A 64 -2.55 -7.55 0.68
N ARG A 65 -2.81 -7.65 1.99
CA ARG A 65 -2.43 -6.59 2.93
C ARG A 65 -0.92 -6.31 2.92
N GLU A 66 -0.15 -7.35 2.64
CA GLU A 66 1.30 -7.38 2.60
C GLU A 66 1.88 -6.57 1.42
N GLU A 67 1.09 -6.39 0.35
CA GLU A 67 1.45 -5.58 -0.83
C GLU A 67 1.13 -4.09 -0.65
N LEU A 68 0.44 -3.71 0.43
CA LEU A 68 0.07 -2.32 0.71
C LEU A 68 1.23 -1.56 1.36
N LEU A 69 1.71 -0.54 0.67
CA LEU A 69 2.56 0.49 1.26
C LEU A 69 1.75 1.76 1.48
N ILE A 70 1.54 2.09 2.74
CA ILE A 70 0.83 3.31 3.15
C ILE A 70 1.77 4.16 3.99
N TYR A 71 1.90 5.42 3.62
CA TYR A 71 2.64 6.39 4.40
C TYR A 71 2.04 7.78 4.25
N THR A 72 2.32 8.63 5.23
CA THR A 72 2.12 10.06 5.11
C THR A 72 3.45 10.75 4.91
N ASP A 73 3.50 11.76 4.06
CA ASP A 73 4.59 12.74 4.00
C ASP A 73 3.97 14.13 4.09
N LYS A 74 4.32 14.86 5.15
CA LYS A 74 3.69 16.13 5.54
C LYS A 74 2.16 16.00 5.70
N ASN A 75 1.40 16.52 4.74
CA ASN A 75 -0.07 16.46 4.71
C ASN A 75 -0.58 15.61 3.54
N ILE A 76 0.27 14.79 2.92
CA ILE A 76 -0.11 13.91 1.81
C ILE A 76 -0.12 12.47 2.33
N LEU A 77 -1.28 11.82 2.20
CA LEU A 77 -1.42 10.39 2.38
C LEU A 77 -1.18 9.68 1.05
N SER A 78 -0.22 8.78 1.04
CA SER A 78 0.18 7.97 -0.11
C SER A 78 -0.22 6.52 0.11
N VAL A 79 -0.99 5.97 -0.82
CA VAL A 79 -1.35 4.54 -0.87
C VAL A 79 -0.78 3.95 -2.15
N CYS A 80 0.07 2.95 -1.97
CA CYS A 80 0.89 2.34 -3.00
C CYS A 80 0.66 0.82 -2.98
N VAL A 81 0.49 0.23 -4.15
CA VAL A 81 0.50 -1.23 -4.34
C VAL A 81 1.38 -1.52 -5.55
N ALA A 82 2.31 -2.44 -5.39
CA ALA A 82 3.08 -3.02 -6.48
C ALA A 82 2.69 -4.49 -6.61
N HIS A 83 1.90 -4.82 -7.63
CA HIS A 83 1.66 -6.19 -8.03
C HIS A 83 2.70 -6.59 -9.08
N HIS A 84 3.20 -7.81 -8.92
CA HIS A 84 3.88 -8.48 -10.01
C HIS A 84 2.83 -8.91 -11.03
N PRO A 85 3.05 -8.68 -12.33
CA PRO A 85 2.10 -9.11 -13.36
C PRO A 85 1.83 -10.60 -13.21
N ALA A 86 0.54 -10.97 -13.18
CA ALA A 86 0.15 -12.36 -13.15
C ALA A 86 0.80 -13.07 -14.34
N ALA A 87 1.50 -14.18 -14.08
CA ALA A 87 2.11 -14.97 -15.12
C ALA A 87 1.04 -15.35 -16.15
N ILE A 88 1.36 -15.20 -17.44
CA ILE A 88 0.54 -15.72 -18.53
C ILE A 88 0.29 -17.20 -18.21
N PRO A 89 -0.96 -17.69 -18.26
CA PRO A 89 -1.24 -19.10 -17.98
C PRO A 89 -0.34 -19.98 -18.83
N GLU A 90 0.40 -20.92 -18.23
CA GLU A 90 1.29 -21.83 -18.96
C GLU A 90 0.55 -22.62 -20.05
N GLN A 91 -0.77 -22.79 -19.88
CA GLN A 91 -1.68 -23.45 -20.82
C GLN A 91 -2.97 -22.64 -20.99
N GLY A 92 -2.92 -21.61 -21.82
CA GLY A 92 -4.11 -20.87 -22.24
C GLY A 92 -3.80 -19.48 -22.78
N THR A 93 -4.64 -18.99 -23.69
CA THR A 93 -4.59 -17.60 -24.15
C THR A 93 -5.76 -16.83 -23.55
N PHE A 94 -5.51 -15.63 -23.04
CA PHE A 94 -6.60 -14.73 -22.66
C PHE A 94 -7.51 -14.48 -23.87
N LYS A 95 -8.80 -14.77 -23.74
CA LYS A 95 -9.81 -14.36 -24.74
C LYS A 95 -10.22 -12.90 -24.56
N LEU A 96 -10.15 -12.42 -23.32
CA LEU A 96 -10.35 -11.03 -22.92
C LEU A 96 -9.58 -10.82 -21.60
N HIS A 97 -8.85 -9.71 -21.49
CA HIS A 97 -8.06 -9.38 -20.30
C HIS A 97 -8.20 -7.88 -20.04
N GLU A 98 -9.03 -7.53 -19.06
CA GLU A 98 -9.33 -6.13 -18.71
C GLU A 98 -8.58 -5.68 -17.46
N PHE A 99 -8.09 -6.63 -16.66
CA PHE A 99 -7.38 -6.35 -15.41
C PHE A 99 -5.91 -6.09 -15.71
N THR A 100 -5.58 -4.84 -16.04
CA THR A 100 -4.21 -4.40 -16.34
C THR A 100 -3.50 -3.76 -15.14
N ASN A 101 -4.16 -3.80 -13.97
CA ASN A 101 -3.79 -3.01 -12.80
C ASN A 101 -2.65 -3.67 -12.01
N ASN A 102 -1.43 -3.60 -12.55
CA ASN A 102 -0.24 -4.12 -11.88
C ASN A 102 0.30 -3.16 -10.82
N TYR A 103 -0.03 -1.87 -10.89
CA TYR A 103 0.45 -0.90 -9.91
C TYR A 103 -0.67 0.06 -9.56
N PHE A 104 -0.95 0.21 -8.27
CA PHE A 104 -1.88 1.22 -7.79
C PHE A 104 -1.14 2.32 -7.07
N TYR A 105 -1.53 3.55 -7.37
CA TYR A 105 -1.01 4.71 -6.67
C TYR A 105 -2.09 5.76 -6.46
N ARG A 106 -2.19 6.24 -5.22
CA ARG A 106 -3.12 7.30 -4.85
C ARG A 106 -2.47 8.25 -3.86
N HIS A 107 -2.53 9.54 -4.17
CA HIS A 107 -2.17 10.63 -3.29
C HIS A 107 -3.41 11.39 -2.88
N ILE A 108 -3.54 11.63 -1.57
CA ILE A 108 -4.68 12.32 -0.99
C ILE A 108 -4.14 13.42 -0.10
N ALA A 109 -4.49 14.66 -0.40
CA ALA A 109 -4.19 15.78 0.47
C ALA A 109 -5.09 15.71 1.70
N LEU A 110 -4.48 15.66 2.87
CA LEU A 110 -5.14 15.73 4.16
C LEU A 110 -5.22 17.18 4.64
N PRO A 111 -6.24 17.52 5.45
CA PRO A 111 -6.30 18.79 6.16
C PRO A 111 -5.06 19.04 7.02
N ALA A 112 -4.69 20.30 7.25
CA ALA A 112 -3.48 20.65 8.01
C ALA A 112 -3.55 20.27 9.49
N ASN A 113 -4.75 20.05 10.02
CA ASN A 113 -5.01 19.75 11.43
C ASN A 113 -5.21 18.24 11.69
N VAL A 114 -4.74 17.37 10.79
CA VAL A 114 -4.76 15.92 11.04
C VAL A 114 -3.63 15.50 11.95
N ASP A 115 -3.90 14.51 12.79
CA ASP A 115 -2.89 13.85 13.59
C ASP A 115 -2.37 12.62 12.86
N ALA A 116 -1.20 12.76 12.23
CA ALA A 116 -0.56 11.71 11.45
C ALA A 116 -0.03 10.55 12.32
N GLU A 117 0.15 10.75 13.63
CA GLU A 117 0.67 9.71 14.53
C GLU A 117 -0.40 8.67 14.88
N PHE A 118 -1.68 9.07 14.87
CA PHE A 118 -2.81 8.22 15.27
C PHE A 118 -3.69 7.76 14.10
N ILE A 119 -3.13 7.69 12.90
CA ILE A 119 -3.84 7.13 11.74
C ILE A 119 -3.96 5.61 11.89
N SER A 120 -5.17 5.09 11.70
CA SER A 120 -5.43 3.65 11.67
C SER A 120 -5.88 3.20 10.27
N ALA A 121 -5.48 1.99 9.87
CA ALA A 121 -5.78 1.42 8.56
C ALA A 121 -6.28 -0.02 8.68
N GLU A 122 -7.50 -0.28 8.24
CA GLU A 122 -8.10 -1.62 8.16
C GLU A 122 -8.24 -2.02 6.69
N TYR A 123 -7.88 -3.26 6.36
CA TYR A 123 -8.15 -3.79 5.03
C TYR A 123 -9.07 -5.01 5.10
N LYS A 124 -10.27 -4.86 4.52
CA LYS A 124 -11.33 -5.86 4.63
C LYS A 124 -12.11 -5.96 3.33
N SER A 125 -12.27 -7.19 2.82
CA SER A 125 -13.09 -7.50 1.65
C SER A 125 -12.75 -6.66 0.41
N GLY A 126 -11.47 -6.36 0.16
CA GLY A 126 -11.04 -5.56 -0.98
C GLY A 126 -11.18 -4.05 -0.79
N ILE A 127 -11.48 -3.58 0.42
CA ILE A 127 -11.61 -2.16 0.76
C ILE A 127 -10.59 -1.81 1.83
N LEU A 128 -9.73 -0.84 1.54
CA LEU A 128 -8.85 -0.20 2.51
C LEU A 128 -9.58 0.97 3.15
N SER A 129 -9.76 0.93 4.46
CA SER A 129 -10.39 1.98 5.26
C SER A 129 -9.36 2.62 6.18
N LEU A 130 -9.18 3.92 6.03
CA LEU A 130 -8.25 4.73 6.83
C LEU A 130 -9.05 5.72 7.68
N HIS A 131 -8.74 5.77 8.97
CA HIS A 131 -9.28 6.76 9.89
C HIS A 131 -8.16 7.70 10.34
N VAL A 132 -8.33 8.98 10.04
CA VAL A 132 -7.34 10.03 10.27
C VAL A 132 -7.94 11.03 11.27
N PRO A 133 -7.59 10.96 12.56
CA PRO A 133 -8.10 11.89 13.55
C PRO A 133 -7.59 13.31 13.31
N LYS A 134 -8.36 14.31 13.74
CA LYS A 134 -7.95 15.72 13.77
C LYS A 134 -7.50 16.09 15.17
N THR A 135 -6.54 17.01 15.26
CA THR A 135 -6.03 17.54 16.52
C THR A 135 -6.10 19.07 16.53
N LYS A 136 -6.21 19.62 17.75
CA LYS A 136 -6.10 21.07 18.00
C LYS A 136 -4.67 21.45 18.40
N GLU A 137 -3.82 20.47 18.68
CA GLU A 137 -2.42 20.65 19.02
C GLU A 137 -1.59 20.87 17.75
N PRO A 138 -0.41 21.52 17.86
CA PRO A 138 0.48 21.69 16.72
C PRO A 138 0.85 20.34 16.10
N VAL A 139 0.47 20.17 14.83
CA VAL A 139 0.74 18.94 14.07
C VAL A 139 2.21 18.86 13.69
N LYS A 140 2.85 17.74 14.02
CA LYS A 140 4.16 17.40 13.46
C LYS A 140 3.98 16.81 12.07
N GLN A 141 4.40 17.57 11.07
CA GLN A 141 4.46 17.09 9.69
C GLN A 141 5.72 16.22 9.53
N GLN A 142 5.54 14.91 9.56
CA GLN A 142 6.63 13.94 9.44
C GLN A 142 6.26 12.80 8.49
N HIS A 143 7.28 12.10 8.00
CA HIS A 143 7.10 10.89 7.21
C HIS A 143 6.76 9.73 8.14
N THR A 144 5.52 9.23 8.08
CA THR A 144 5.06 8.12 8.95
C THR A 144 4.53 6.98 8.10
N ARG A 145 5.07 5.76 8.30
CA ARG A 145 4.52 4.55 7.71
C ARG A 145 3.35 4.04 8.54
N ILE A 146 2.25 3.70 7.88
CA ILE A 146 1.02 3.25 8.53
C ILE A 146 0.92 1.73 8.37
N ALA A 147 0.76 1.02 9.48
CA ALA A 147 0.52 -0.41 9.47
C ALA A 147 -0.95 -0.69 9.15
N VAL A 148 -1.19 -1.67 8.28
CA VAL A 148 -2.52 -2.16 7.95
C VAL A 148 -2.80 -3.39 8.79
N TYR A 149 -4.00 -3.49 9.36
CA TYR A 149 -4.48 -4.66 10.07
C TYR A 149 -5.57 -5.40 9.28
#